data_AF-A0A9L0R2F0-F1
#
_entry.id   AF-A0A9L0R2F0-F1
#
_cell.length_a   1.000
_cell.length_b   1.000
_cell.length_c   1.000
_cell.angle_alpha   90.00
_cell.angle_beta   90.00
_cell.angle_gamma   90.00
#
_symmetry.space_group_name_H-M   'P 1'
#
loop_
_entity.id
_entity.type
_entity.pdbx_description
1 polymer ?
#
loop_
_entity_poly.entity_id
_entity_poly.type
_entity_poly.pdbx_seq_one_letter_code
_entity_poly.pdbx_strand_id
1 'polypeptide(L)'
;AALGGRERGVGARAAAPRAHRAVGGGSGPGAGLRAGAGSRAAPPGTPGPDLAARAGRLPAAQPAGQRGALPALGSQHPGRDAGRPRSGPGLGCQSQVPPRSGHCSACRVCILRRDHHCRLLGRCVGFRNYRPFLCLLLHAAGVLLHVSVLLGPALSALLRAHAPLHTAALLLLPWLMLLTGRVSLAQFALAFVTDTCVAGALLCGAGLLFHGMLLLRGQTTWEWARGQHSYDLGPYHNLQAALGPRWVLVWLWPFLASPLPGDGITFQTTADVGLMAS
;
A
#
# COMPACT_ATOMS: atom_id res chain seq x y z
N ALA A 1 29.01 81.94 -13.95
CA ALA A 1 28.27 81.56 -12.73
C ALA A 1 29.08 80.46 -12.02
N ALA A 2 29.76 80.64 -10.88
CA ALA A 2 29.56 81.57 -9.76
C ALA A 2 28.13 81.45 -9.18
N LEU A 3 27.87 81.08 -7.92
CA LEU A 3 28.67 80.73 -6.72
C LEU A 3 27.99 79.48 -6.07
N GLY A 4 28.52 78.70 -5.11
CA GLY A 4 29.44 79.00 -4.01
C GLY A 4 28.65 79.26 -2.71
N GLY A 5 28.43 78.22 -1.89
CA GLY A 5 27.69 78.34 -0.62
C GLY A 5 27.82 77.08 0.27
N ARG A 6 28.30 77.26 1.50
CA ARG A 6 28.56 76.24 2.54
C ARG A 6 28.04 76.81 3.89
N GLU A 7 28.26 76.09 5.00
CA GLU A 7 27.98 76.45 6.42
C GLU A 7 26.59 76.03 6.95
N ARG A 8 26.37 75.75 8.25
CA ARG A 8 27.12 75.01 9.29
C ARG A 8 26.25 74.92 10.58
N GLY A 9 26.45 73.90 11.42
CA GLY A 9 25.88 73.81 12.79
C GLY A 9 24.40 73.36 12.86
N VAL A 10 23.88 72.81 13.96
CA VAL A 10 24.37 72.65 15.35
C VAL A 10 23.97 71.26 15.88
N GLY A 11 24.69 70.70 16.86
CA GLY A 11 24.30 69.44 17.52
C GLY A 11 24.37 69.47 19.04
N ALA A 12 23.59 68.61 19.69
CA ALA A 12 23.69 68.17 21.09
C ALA A 12 22.93 66.83 21.20
N ARG A 13 23.58 65.67 21.41
CA ARG A 13 24.05 65.08 22.69
C ARG A 13 22.95 64.80 23.74
N ALA A 14 22.55 63.52 23.77
CA ALA A 14 22.45 62.62 24.93
C ALA A 14 21.64 63.01 26.19
N ALA A 15 20.69 62.12 26.58
CA ALA A 15 20.64 61.52 27.92
C ALA A 15 19.62 60.36 28.00
N ALA A 16 20.08 59.19 28.46
CA ALA A 16 19.30 58.33 29.37
C ALA A 16 19.90 58.54 30.77
N PRO A 17 19.18 58.37 31.90
CA PRO A 17 18.98 57.01 32.42
C PRO A 17 17.79 56.77 33.39
N ARG A 18 17.68 55.50 33.84
CA ARG A 18 17.30 54.97 35.17
C ARG A 18 16.06 54.06 35.26
N ALA A 19 16.32 52.92 35.91
CA ALA A 19 15.33 51.98 36.43
C ALA A 19 14.99 52.32 37.89
N HIS A 20 13.87 51.79 38.39
CA HIS A 20 13.56 51.69 39.81
C HIS A 20 13.26 50.25 40.22
N ARG A 21 13.71 49.87 41.43
CA ARG A 21 13.56 48.54 42.04
C ARG A 21 13.33 48.72 43.55
N ALA A 22 12.32 48.06 44.10
CA ALA A 22 12.10 47.76 45.53
C ALA A 22 11.21 46.49 45.58
N VAL A 23 11.42 45.40 46.33
CA VAL A 23 12.15 45.03 47.58
C VAL A 23 11.30 45.14 48.86
N GLY A 24 11.14 43.99 49.55
CA GLY A 24 10.64 43.83 50.93
C GLY A 24 9.27 43.12 51.04
N GLY A 25 9.01 42.13 51.92
CA GLY A 25 9.90 41.32 52.78
C GLY A 25 9.31 40.95 54.17
N GLY A 26 9.14 39.64 54.48
CA GLY A 26 8.82 39.10 55.83
C GLY A 26 7.36 39.25 56.32
N SER A 27 6.83 38.57 57.35
CA SER A 27 7.32 37.46 58.23
C SER A 27 6.12 36.76 58.93
N GLY A 28 6.28 35.54 59.49
CA GLY A 28 5.31 34.93 60.47
C GLY A 28 5.44 35.51 61.90
N PRO A 29 4.82 34.95 63.00
CA PRO A 29 4.35 33.56 63.29
C PRO A 29 2.87 33.49 63.80
N GLY A 30 2.30 32.40 64.37
CA GLY A 30 2.68 30.97 64.44
C GLY A 30 2.32 30.18 65.73
N ALA A 31 1.03 29.95 66.08
CA ALA A 31 0.53 29.07 67.17
C ALA A 31 -0.88 28.52 66.82
N GLY A 32 -1.42 27.39 67.33
CA GLY A 32 -0.88 26.31 68.16
C GLY A 32 -1.97 25.26 68.55
N LEU A 33 -1.68 23.97 68.35
CA LEU A 33 -2.24 22.74 68.97
C LEU A 33 -3.76 22.34 68.88
N ARG A 34 -3.95 21.17 68.24
CA ARG A 34 -4.71 19.96 68.67
C ARG A 34 -6.23 19.77 68.44
N ALA A 35 -6.48 18.57 67.88
CA ALA A 35 -7.60 17.63 68.05
C ALA A 35 -8.92 17.86 67.28
N GLY A 36 -9.34 16.81 66.55
CA GLY A 36 -10.61 16.72 65.81
C GLY A 36 -10.51 15.68 64.69
N ALA A 37 -11.01 14.47 64.91
CA ALA A 37 -11.02 13.40 63.90
C ALA A 37 -12.12 13.62 62.85
N GLY A 38 -11.85 13.24 61.59
CA GLY A 38 -12.85 13.33 60.51
C GLY A 38 -12.27 12.99 59.13
N SER A 39 -12.67 11.83 58.61
CA SER A 39 -12.41 11.30 57.26
C SER A 39 -12.14 12.33 56.15
N ARG A 40 -10.98 12.23 55.48
CA ARG A 40 -10.76 12.79 54.14
C ARG A 40 -10.75 11.67 53.10
N ALA A 41 -11.61 11.80 52.09
CA ALA A 41 -11.61 10.92 50.93
C ALA A 41 -10.38 11.20 50.06
N ALA A 42 -9.74 10.13 49.56
CA ALA A 42 -8.69 10.20 48.55
C ALA A 42 -9.25 9.81 47.18
N PRO A 43 -8.81 10.43 46.07
CA PRO A 43 -9.17 9.99 44.74
C PRO A 43 -8.39 8.70 44.39
N PRO A 44 -9.03 7.67 43.79
CA PRO A 44 -8.32 6.55 43.18
C PRO A 44 -7.55 7.06 41.94
N GLY A 45 -6.41 6.50 41.55
CA GLY A 45 -6.03 5.09 41.68
C GLY A 45 -6.13 4.47 40.29
N THR A 46 -4.99 4.28 39.62
CA THR A 46 -4.89 3.85 38.22
C THR A 46 -5.57 2.50 37.97
N PRO A 47 -6.50 2.38 36.99
CA PRO A 47 -7.05 1.08 36.59
C PRO A 47 -6.01 0.24 35.86
N GLY A 48 -5.90 -1.03 36.24
CA GLY A 48 -5.15 -2.04 35.49
C GLY A 48 -5.82 -2.44 34.16
N PRO A 49 -5.13 -3.23 33.33
CA PRO A 49 -5.59 -3.53 31.98
C PRO A 49 -6.61 -4.68 31.97
N ASP A 50 -7.91 -4.37 31.87
CA ASP A 50 -8.91 -5.35 31.40
C ASP A 50 -10.19 -4.68 30.87
N LEU A 51 -10.16 -4.27 29.60
CA LEU A 51 -11.38 -4.06 28.80
C LEU A 51 -11.18 -4.40 27.31
N ALA A 52 -10.45 -5.48 27.04
CA ALA A 52 -10.21 -6.01 25.69
C ALA A 52 -10.94 -7.36 25.45
N ALA A 53 -12.16 -7.49 25.97
CA ALA A 53 -12.92 -8.75 25.99
C ALA A 53 -14.17 -8.73 25.09
N ARG A 54 -14.03 -8.41 23.80
CA ARG A 54 -15.10 -8.65 22.79
C ARG A 54 -14.65 -8.79 21.33
N ALA A 55 -13.45 -9.32 21.10
CA ALA A 55 -13.02 -9.83 19.78
C ALA A 55 -12.96 -11.36 19.81
N GLY A 56 -13.61 -12.04 18.86
CA GLY A 56 -13.69 -13.49 18.82
C GLY A 56 -12.33 -14.16 18.61
N ARG A 57 -12.01 -15.16 19.44
CA ARG A 57 -10.77 -15.95 19.32
C ARG A 57 -10.76 -16.76 18.03
N LEU A 58 -9.74 -16.57 17.19
CA LEU A 58 -9.27 -17.63 16.30
C LEU A 58 -8.51 -18.66 17.14
N PRO A 59 -8.77 -19.98 17.02
CA PRO A 59 -8.04 -20.99 17.78
C PRO A 59 -6.59 -21.11 17.29
N ALA A 60 -5.66 -21.20 18.23
CA ALA A 60 -4.24 -21.44 17.94
C ALA A 60 -4.02 -22.87 17.42
N ALA A 61 -3.01 -23.05 16.57
CA ALA A 61 -2.63 -24.35 16.05
C ALA A 61 -2.06 -25.26 17.16
N GLN A 62 -2.59 -26.49 17.26
CA GLN A 62 -2.03 -27.54 18.12
C GLN A 62 -0.91 -28.31 17.39
N PRO A 63 0.08 -28.86 18.11
CA PRO A 63 1.14 -29.68 17.51
C PRO A 63 0.63 -31.08 17.17
N ALA A 64 0.75 -31.48 15.90
CA ALA A 64 0.29 -32.78 15.42
C ALA A 64 1.29 -33.90 15.78
N GLY A 65 1.08 -34.54 16.93
CA GLY A 65 1.75 -35.79 17.31
C GLY A 65 0.90 -37.03 16.99
N GLN A 66 1.40 -37.86 16.08
CA GLN A 66 1.19 -39.32 15.95
C GLN A 66 -0.22 -39.96 15.99
N ARG A 67 -0.45 -40.82 14.96
CA ARG A 67 -1.38 -41.96 14.84
C ARG A 67 -2.84 -41.66 14.45
N GLY A 68 -3.31 -42.40 13.45
CA GLY A 68 -4.68 -42.35 12.92
C GLY A 68 -4.74 -42.66 11.41
N ALA A 69 -4.35 -43.88 11.01
CA ALA A 69 -4.51 -44.30 9.61
C ALA A 69 -6.00 -44.60 9.33
N LEU A 70 -6.59 -43.92 8.36
CA LEU A 70 -7.92 -44.23 7.83
C LEU A 70 -7.79 -44.99 6.50
N PRO A 71 -8.67 -45.97 6.23
CA PRO A 71 -8.48 -46.90 5.12
C PRO A 71 -8.79 -46.26 3.76
N ALA A 72 -7.99 -46.61 2.76
CA ALA A 72 -8.21 -46.19 1.38
C ALA A 72 -9.37 -46.96 0.75
N LEU A 73 -10.52 -46.29 0.56
CA LEU A 73 -11.58 -46.76 -0.32
C LEU A 73 -11.18 -46.47 -1.78
N GLY A 74 -10.71 -47.52 -2.46
CA GLY A 74 -10.27 -47.42 -3.85
C GLY A 74 -11.44 -47.45 -4.83
N SER A 75 -11.71 -46.32 -5.49
CA SER A 75 -12.47 -46.29 -6.75
C SER A 75 -11.50 -46.40 -7.92
N GLN A 76 -11.46 -47.56 -8.56
CA GLN A 76 -10.60 -47.82 -9.72
C GLN A 76 -11.16 -47.12 -10.96
N HIS A 77 -10.43 -46.14 -11.51
CA HIS A 77 -10.62 -45.68 -12.89
C HIS A 77 -9.34 -45.97 -13.69
N PRO A 78 -9.43 -46.66 -14.84
CA PRO A 78 -8.24 -47.08 -15.58
C PRO A 78 -7.69 -45.97 -16.48
N GLY A 79 -6.38 -45.75 -16.40
CA GLY A 79 -5.53 -45.28 -17.50
C GLY A 79 -5.80 -43.89 -18.09
N ARG A 80 -5.00 -42.91 -17.66
CA ARG A 80 -4.34 -41.94 -18.55
C ARG A 80 -3.25 -41.18 -17.79
N ASP A 81 -2.04 -41.16 -18.35
CA ASP A 81 -0.88 -40.45 -17.80
C ASP A 81 -1.02 -38.93 -17.91
N ALA A 82 -1.83 -38.33 -17.03
CA ALA A 82 -1.88 -36.89 -16.85
C ALA A 82 -0.57 -36.43 -16.18
N GLY A 83 0.29 -35.79 -16.98
CA GLY A 83 1.68 -35.51 -16.63
C GLY A 83 1.88 -34.87 -15.25
N ARG A 84 2.58 -35.61 -14.37
CA ARG A 84 3.07 -35.13 -13.06
C ARG A 84 3.77 -33.77 -13.25
N PRO A 85 3.28 -32.66 -12.67
CA PRO A 85 4.01 -31.40 -12.71
C PRO A 85 5.32 -31.59 -11.93
N ARG A 86 6.44 -31.70 -12.65
CA ARG A 86 7.76 -31.85 -12.04
C ARG A 86 8.05 -30.59 -11.23
N SER A 87 8.17 -30.76 -9.91
CA SER A 87 8.60 -29.74 -8.98
C SER A 87 10.02 -29.28 -9.32
N GLY A 88 10.12 -28.20 -10.10
CA GLY A 88 11.36 -27.44 -10.34
C GLY A 88 11.86 -26.75 -9.06
N PRO A 89 13.14 -26.37 -9.01
CA PRO A 89 13.92 -26.41 -7.77
C PRO A 89 13.51 -25.37 -6.71
N GLY A 90 13.38 -25.85 -5.47
CA GLY A 90 13.04 -25.06 -4.29
C GLY A 90 12.11 -25.84 -3.35
N LEU A 91 12.68 -26.72 -2.52
CA LEU A 91 11.93 -27.57 -1.59
C LEU A 91 11.03 -26.72 -0.68
N GLY A 92 9.71 -26.79 -0.89
CA GLY A 92 8.75 -25.97 -0.17
C GLY A 92 7.33 -26.54 -0.28
N CYS A 93 6.84 -27.06 0.85
CA CYS A 93 5.60 -27.85 1.01
C CYS A 93 5.70 -29.31 0.47
N GLN A 94 5.50 -30.28 1.37
CA GLN A 94 5.52 -31.72 1.07
C GLN A 94 4.15 -32.24 0.56
N SER A 95 3.19 -31.35 0.34
CA SER A 95 1.82 -31.65 -0.07
C SER A 95 1.68 -31.73 -1.60
N GLN A 96 0.70 -32.49 -2.08
CA GLN A 96 0.23 -32.32 -3.47
C GLN A 96 -0.19 -30.85 -3.67
N VAL A 97 0.37 -30.20 -4.69
CA VAL A 97 0.08 -28.79 -5.01
C VAL A 97 -1.06 -28.77 -6.02
N PRO A 98 -2.22 -28.13 -5.70
CA PRO A 98 -3.34 -28.06 -6.64
C PRO A 98 -2.97 -27.35 -7.95
N PRO A 99 -3.71 -27.59 -9.05
CA PRO A 99 -3.55 -26.86 -10.30
C PRO A 99 -3.47 -25.33 -10.09
N ARG A 100 -2.66 -24.67 -10.93
CA ARG A 100 -2.40 -23.21 -10.89
C ARG A 100 -1.78 -22.68 -9.58
N SER A 101 -1.48 -23.54 -8.60
CA SER A 101 -0.92 -23.12 -7.31
C SER A 101 0.61 -23.20 -7.32
N GLY A 102 1.28 -22.44 -6.46
CA GLY A 102 2.75 -22.46 -6.42
C GLY A 102 3.39 -21.89 -5.16
N HIS A 103 4.49 -22.53 -4.72
CA HIS A 103 5.23 -22.16 -3.51
C HIS A 103 5.97 -20.82 -3.65
N CYS A 104 5.62 -19.82 -2.85
CA CYS A 104 6.35 -18.55 -2.79
C CYS A 104 7.44 -18.63 -1.72
N SER A 105 8.72 -18.57 -2.12
CA SER A 105 9.87 -18.56 -1.20
C SER A 105 9.87 -17.36 -0.25
N ALA A 106 9.43 -16.18 -0.70
CA ALA A 106 9.34 -14.99 0.14
C ALA A 106 8.25 -15.10 1.23
N CYS A 107 7.08 -15.68 0.90
CA CYS A 107 6.01 -15.92 1.87
C CYS A 107 6.09 -17.30 2.58
N ARG A 108 7.03 -18.16 2.15
CA ARG A 108 7.25 -19.55 2.60
C ARG A 108 5.99 -20.44 2.60
N VAL A 109 5.07 -20.20 1.66
CA VAL A 109 3.77 -20.90 1.57
C VAL A 109 3.31 -21.09 0.12
N CYS A 110 2.54 -22.14 -0.13
CA CYS A 110 1.84 -22.34 -1.40
C CYS A 110 0.63 -21.38 -1.53
N ILE A 111 0.53 -20.71 -2.67
CA ILE A 111 -0.54 -19.76 -2.97
C ILE A 111 -1.46 -20.40 -4.01
N LEU A 112 -2.77 -20.43 -3.73
CA LEU A 112 -3.82 -20.90 -4.66
C LEU A 112 -3.97 -19.93 -5.84
N ARG A 113 -4.08 -20.47 -7.06
CA ARG A 113 -4.04 -19.71 -8.34
C ARG A 113 -3.00 -18.60 -8.28
N ARG A 114 -1.73 -18.97 -8.07
CA ARG A 114 -0.67 -18.01 -7.80
C ARG A 114 -0.45 -17.13 -9.02
N ASP A 115 -0.53 -15.82 -8.81
CA ASP A 115 -0.19 -14.85 -9.84
C ASP A 115 1.27 -14.40 -9.68
N HIS A 116 1.57 -13.59 -8.66
CA HIS A 116 2.95 -13.18 -8.35
C HIS A 116 3.16 -12.86 -6.86
N HIS A 117 4.40 -12.60 -6.46
CA HIS A 117 4.70 -11.96 -5.17
C HIS A 117 4.87 -10.46 -5.43
N CYS A 118 3.91 -9.66 -4.99
CA CYS A 118 3.93 -8.21 -5.21
C CYS A 118 4.88 -7.57 -4.19
N ARG A 119 6.09 -7.21 -4.65
CA ARG A 119 7.10 -6.57 -3.80
C ARG A 119 6.61 -5.25 -3.18
N LEU A 120 5.80 -4.47 -3.92
CA LEU A 120 5.23 -3.21 -3.43
C LEU A 120 4.21 -3.42 -2.29
N LEU A 121 3.50 -4.55 -2.27
CA LEU A 121 2.53 -4.88 -1.22
C LEU A 121 3.08 -5.82 -0.14
N GLY A 122 4.35 -6.24 -0.25
CA GLY A 122 4.97 -7.23 0.64
C GLY A 122 4.25 -8.59 0.68
N ARG A 123 3.37 -8.91 -0.28
CA ARG A 123 2.48 -10.08 -0.22
C ARG A 123 2.24 -10.73 -1.57
N CYS A 124 1.84 -12.00 -1.55
CA CYS A 124 1.39 -12.68 -2.76
C CYS A 124 0.01 -12.24 -3.24
N VAL A 125 -0.13 -12.21 -4.56
CA VAL A 125 -1.39 -12.08 -5.28
C VAL A 125 -1.76 -13.47 -5.82
N GLY A 126 -3.02 -13.86 -5.66
CA GLY A 126 -3.58 -15.12 -6.13
C GLY A 126 -5.10 -15.18 -5.92
N PHE A 127 -5.67 -16.38 -5.87
CA PHE A 127 -7.12 -16.62 -5.98
C PHE A 127 -8.00 -15.62 -5.20
N ARG A 128 -7.80 -15.51 -3.88
CA ARG A 128 -8.69 -14.72 -2.99
C ARG A 128 -8.47 -13.21 -3.03
N ASN A 129 -7.38 -12.70 -3.60
CA ASN A 129 -7.03 -11.28 -3.55
C ASN A 129 -6.67 -10.64 -4.90
N TYR A 130 -6.77 -11.38 -6.02
CA TYR A 130 -6.55 -10.85 -7.37
C TYR A 130 -7.49 -9.68 -7.68
N ARG A 131 -8.80 -9.79 -7.42
CA ARG A 131 -9.75 -8.68 -7.62
C ARG A 131 -9.37 -7.41 -6.82
N PRO A 132 -9.21 -7.44 -5.48
CA PRO A 132 -8.74 -6.27 -4.73
C PRO A 132 -7.42 -5.66 -5.24
N PHE A 133 -6.51 -6.48 -5.76
CA PHE A 133 -5.27 -6.00 -6.39
C PHE A 133 -5.53 -5.24 -7.71
N LEU A 134 -6.43 -5.73 -8.57
CA LEU A 134 -6.83 -5.03 -9.80
C LEU A 134 -7.57 -3.72 -9.49
N CYS A 135 -8.48 -3.74 -8.52
CA CYS A 135 -9.17 -2.53 -8.06
C CYS A 135 -8.16 -1.51 -7.51
N LEU A 136 -7.15 -1.95 -6.76
CA LEU A 136 -6.05 -1.08 -6.29
C LEU A 136 -5.30 -0.45 -7.46
N LEU A 137 -4.92 -1.20 -8.49
CA LEU A 137 -4.23 -0.65 -9.66
C LEU A 137 -5.06 0.43 -10.36
N LEU A 138 -6.36 0.20 -10.57
CA LEU A 138 -7.27 1.17 -11.17
C LEU A 138 -7.41 2.45 -10.32
N HIS A 139 -7.72 2.30 -9.02
CA HIS A 139 -7.97 3.44 -8.15
C HIS A 139 -6.68 4.23 -7.86
N ALA A 140 -5.55 3.55 -7.70
CA ALA A 140 -4.25 4.22 -7.55
C ALA A 140 -3.88 5.00 -8.82
N ALA A 141 -4.01 4.40 -10.01
CA ALA A 141 -3.78 5.11 -11.27
C ALA A 141 -4.68 6.35 -11.41
N GLY A 142 -5.98 6.21 -11.10
CA GLY A 142 -6.95 7.31 -11.15
C GLY A 142 -6.63 8.45 -10.18
N VAL A 143 -6.34 8.15 -8.91
CA VAL A 143 -6.00 9.16 -7.89
C VAL A 143 -4.68 9.86 -8.23
N LEU A 144 -3.65 9.13 -8.64
CA LEU A 144 -2.33 9.69 -8.97
C LEU A 144 -2.39 10.56 -10.24
N LEU A 145 -3.18 10.15 -11.25
CA LEU A 145 -3.46 10.96 -12.43
C LEU A 145 -4.25 12.23 -12.07
N HIS A 146 -5.26 12.12 -11.22
CA HIS A 146 -6.06 13.27 -10.77
C HIS A 146 -5.18 14.31 -10.04
N VAL A 147 -4.31 13.87 -9.12
CA VAL A 147 -3.35 14.77 -8.45
C VAL A 147 -2.38 15.42 -9.46
N SER A 148 -1.87 14.65 -10.43
CA SER A 148 -1.02 15.20 -11.50
C SER A 148 -1.72 16.29 -12.31
N VAL A 149 -3.01 16.13 -12.61
CA VAL A 149 -3.82 17.15 -13.30
C VAL A 149 -4.02 18.40 -12.42
N LEU A 150 -4.30 18.24 -11.13
CA LEU A 150 -4.44 19.36 -10.18
C LEU A 150 -3.13 20.16 -10.01
N LEU A 151 -1.98 19.51 -10.10
CA LEU A 151 -0.66 20.17 -10.06
C LEU A 151 -0.25 20.80 -11.40
N GLY A 152 -0.93 20.45 -12.50
CA GLY A 152 -0.66 20.91 -13.86
C GLY A 152 -0.50 22.43 -14.01
N PRO A 153 -1.38 23.29 -13.45
CA PRO A 153 -1.23 24.74 -13.53
C PRO A 153 0.04 25.26 -12.85
N ALA A 154 0.45 24.68 -11.73
CA ALA A 154 1.67 25.06 -11.00
C ALA A 154 2.93 24.63 -11.77
N LEU A 155 2.94 23.41 -12.32
CA LEU A 155 3.99 22.95 -13.23
C LEU A 155 4.08 23.84 -14.49
N SER A 156 2.94 24.22 -15.05
CA SER A 156 2.86 25.08 -16.23
C SER A 156 3.41 26.49 -15.96
N ALA A 157 3.17 27.06 -14.77
CA ALA A 157 3.78 28.32 -14.34
C ALA A 157 5.30 28.18 -14.17
N LEU A 158 5.77 27.10 -13.56
CA LEU A 158 7.21 26.80 -13.38
C LEU A 158 7.94 26.70 -14.72
N LEU A 159 7.34 26.00 -15.71
CA LEU A 159 7.84 25.85 -17.08
C LEU A 159 7.91 27.17 -17.85
N ARG A 160 7.03 28.14 -17.58
CA ARG A 160 7.11 29.49 -18.17
C ARG A 160 8.13 30.39 -17.47
N ALA A 161 8.38 30.17 -16.19
CA ALA A 161 9.25 31.04 -15.37
C ALA A 161 10.74 30.72 -15.47
N HIS A 162 11.14 29.55 -15.96
CA HIS A 162 12.54 29.10 -16.01
C HIS A 162 12.91 28.54 -17.38
N ALA A 163 14.20 28.58 -17.71
CA ALA A 163 14.71 27.99 -18.95
C ALA A 163 14.46 26.47 -18.98
N PRO A 164 14.24 25.85 -20.16
CA PRO A 164 13.85 24.44 -20.27
C PRO A 164 14.87 23.46 -19.68
N LEU A 165 16.17 23.80 -19.71
CA LEU A 165 17.21 22.99 -19.06
C LEU A 165 17.11 23.00 -17.53
N HIS A 166 16.70 24.13 -16.93
CA HIS A 166 16.53 24.24 -15.48
C HIS A 166 15.29 23.44 -15.03
N THR A 167 14.17 23.54 -15.74
CA THR A 167 12.98 22.73 -15.42
C THR A 167 13.18 21.25 -15.68
N ALA A 168 13.89 20.87 -16.75
CA ALA A 168 14.26 19.47 -17.01
C ALA A 168 15.16 18.92 -15.89
N ALA A 169 16.17 19.68 -15.46
CA ALA A 169 17.00 19.28 -14.32
C ALA A 169 16.20 19.14 -13.01
N LEU A 170 15.15 19.95 -12.81
CA LEU A 170 14.31 19.91 -11.61
C LEU A 170 13.39 18.69 -11.57
N LEU A 171 12.83 18.28 -12.72
CA LEU A 171 11.98 17.07 -12.82
C LEU A 171 12.82 15.77 -12.84
N LEU A 172 14.02 15.80 -13.43
CA LEU A 172 14.87 14.60 -13.53
C LEU A 172 15.74 14.39 -12.28
N LEU A 173 16.20 15.47 -11.65
CA LEU A 173 17.18 15.46 -10.55
C LEU A 173 16.78 16.41 -9.39
N PRO A 174 15.54 16.37 -8.87
CA PRO A 174 15.05 17.33 -7.88
C PRO A 174 15.94 17.41 -6.63
N TRP A 175 16.42 16.26 -6.14
CA TRP A 175 17.32 16.17 -5.00
C TRP A 175 18.66 16.89 -5.22
N LEU A 176 19.25 16.79 -6.41
CA LEU A 176 20.50 17.47 -6.73
C LEU A 176 20.31 18.99 -6.78
N MET A 177 19.18 19.45 -7.31
CA MET A 177 18.87 20.88 -7.36
C MET A 177 18.59 21.47 -5.97
N LEU A 178 17.92 20.71 -5.09
CA LEU A 178 17.75 21.09 -3.69
C LEU A 178 19.10 21.17 -2.96
N LEU A 179 19.92 20.11 -3.06
CA LEU A 179 21.24 20.05 -2.41
C LEU A 179 22.22 21.12 -2.90
N THR A 180 22.13 21.52 -4.18
CA THR A 180 22.96 22.60 -4.73
C THR A 180 22.37 24.00 -4.51
N GLY A 181 21.28 24.13 -3.75
CA GLY A 181 20.63 25.41 -3.43
C GLY A 181 20.04 26.14 -4.64
N ARG A 182 19.84 25.44 -5.78
CA ARG A 182 19.38 26.05 -7.04
C ARG A 182 17.88 26.22 -7.14
N VAL A 183 17.12 25.63 -6.21
CA VAL A 183 15.65 25.71 -6.14
C VAL A 183 15.20 25.86 -4.69
N SER A 184 14.05 26.48 -4.49
CA SER A 184 13.38 26.53 -3.19
C SER A 184 12.79 25.17 -2.80
N LEU A 185 12.55 24.96 -1.50
CA LEU A 185 11.87 23.78 -0.99
C LEU A 185 10.48 23.57 -1.63
N ALA A 186 9.78 24.66 -1.96
CA ALA A 186 8.47 24.60 -2.62
C ALA A 186 8.56 24.10 -4.08
N GLN A 187 9.57 24.55 -4.84
CA GLN A 187 9.83 24.05 -6.19
C GLN A 187 10.25 22.58 -6.18
N PHE A 188 11.12 22.20 -5.24
CA PHE A 188 11.48 20.80 -5.01
C PHE A 188 10.26 19.93 -4.69
N ALA A 189 9.42 20.35 -3.73
CA ALA A 189 8.24 19.60 -3.32
C ALA A 189 7.21 19.47 -4.47
N LEU A 190 6.98 20.54 -5.23
CA LEU A 190 6.11 20.51 -6.41
C LEU A 190 6.61 19.51 -7.44
N ALA A 191 7.90 19.55 -7.80
CA ALA A 191 8.50 18.63 -8.75
C ALA A 191 8.40 17.18 -8.24
N PHE A 192 8.97 16.91 -7.06
CA PHE A 192 9.02 15.57 -6.48
C PHE A 192 7.64 14.91 -6.32
N VAL A 193 6.61 15.65 -5.90
CA VAL A 193 5.23 15.13 -5.82
C VAL A 193 4.66 14.89 -7.22
N THR A 194 4.84 15.83 -8.16
CA THR A 194 4.38 15.67 -9.54
C THR A 194 5.01 14.44 -10.21
N ASP A 195 6.33 14.30 -10.13
CA ASP A 195 7.09 13.19 -10.71
C ASP A 195 6.68 11.85 -10.09
N THR A 196 6.50 11.81 -8.76
CA THR A 196 6.02 10.61 -8.05
C THR A 196 4.60 10.24 -8.47
N CYS A 197 3.70 11.22 -8.62
CA CYS A 197 2.34 10.99 -9.07
C CYS A 197 2.28 10.51 -10.53
N VAL A 198 3.03 11.13 -11.45
CA VAL A 198 3.09 10.71 -12.86
C VAL A 198 3.70 9.32 -12.98
N ALA A 199 4.85 9.06 -12.37
CA ALA A 199 5.51 7.75 -12.41
C ALA A 199 4.65 6.66 -11.78
N GLY A 200 3.99 6.94 -10.65
CA GLY A 200 3.06 6.02 -10.01
C GLY A 200 1.81 5.74 -10.84
N ALA A 201 1.23 6.76 -11.47
CA ALA A 201 0.09 6.59 -12.38
C ALA A 201 0.45 5.72 -13.60
N LEU A 202 1.61 5.96 -14.21
CA LEU A 202 2.14 5.15 -15.32
C LEU A 202 2.41 3.70 -14.89
N LEU A 203 3.02 3.48 -13.73
CA LEU A 203 3.29 2.14 -13.20
C LEU A 203 1.99 1.36 -12.92
N CYS A 204 1.02 1.99 -12.24
CA CYS A 204 -0.26 1.37 -11.95
C CYS A 204 -1.10 1.12 -13.21
N GLY A 205 -1.08 2.06 -14.16
CA GLY A 205 -1.75 1.92 -15.46
C GLY A 205 -1.15 0.81 -16.33
N ALA A 206 0.18 0.75 -16.47
CA ALA A 206 0.86 -0.32 -17.18
C ALA A 206 0.61 -1.69 -16.54
N GLY A 207 0.62 -1.77 -15.20
CA GLY A 207 0.23 -2.96 -14.46
C GLY A 207 -1.22 -3.38 -14.75
N LEU A 208 -2.16 -2.42 -14.75
CA LEU A 208 -3.57 -2.70 -15.03
C LEU A 208 -3.78 -3.22 -16.46
N LEU A 209 -3.10 -2.62 -17.45
CA LEU A 209 -3.17 -3.07 -18.86
C LEU A 209 -2.59 -4.49 -19.02
N PHE A 210 -1.44 -4.77 -18.40
CA PHE A 210 -0.84 -6.10 -18.41
C PHE A 210 -1.78 -7.15 -17.78
N HIS A 211 -2.31 -6.88 -16.59
CA HIS A 211 -3.24 -7.79 -15.92
C HIS A 211 -4.62 -7.87 -16.61
N GLY A 212 -5.04 -6.84 -17.35
CA GLY A 212 -6.20 -6.87 -18.23
C GLY A 212 -6.00 -7.84 -19.41
N MET A 213 -4.83 -7.83 -20.04
CA MET A 213 -4.46 -8.84 -21.05
C MET A 213 -4.46 -10.26 -20.46
N LEU A 214 -3.92 -10.46 -19.25
CA LEU A 214 -3.95 -11.75 -18.56
C LEU A 214 -5.38 -12.21 -18.24
N LEU A 215 -6.25 -11.30 -17.78
CA LEU A 215 -7.67 -11.57 -17.56
C LEU A 215 -8.35 -12.06 -18.84
N LEU A 216 -8.16 -11.37 -19.97
CA LEU A 216 -8.80 -11.74 -21.23
C LEU A 216 -8.37 -13.12 -21.73
N ARG A 217 -7.13 -13.54 -21.44
CA ARG A 217 -6.55 -14.85 -21.79
C ARG A 217 -6.74 -15.94 -20.72
N GLY A 218 -7.46 -15.65 -19.62
CA GLY A 218 -7.67 -16.60 -18.52
C GLY A 218 -6.40 -16.95 -17.71
N GLN A 219 -5.28 -16.26 -17.95
CA GLN A 219 -3.94 -16.58 -17.44
C GLN A 219 -3.63 -15.94 -16.08
N THR A 220 -2.67 -16.52 -15.36
CA THR A 220 -1.85 -15.82 -14.37
C THR A 220 -0.53 -15.34 -14.99
N THR A 221 0.16 -14.42 -14.32
CA THR A 221 1.51 -13.96 -14.70
C THR A 221 2.50 -15.14 -14.83
N TRP A 222 2.35 -16.14 -13.96
CA TRP A 222 3.21 -17.32 -13.91
C TRP A 222 2.93 -18.34 -15.04
N GLU A 223 1.68 -18.42 -15.50
CA GLU A 223 1.24 -19.20 -16.66
C GLU A 223 1.63 -18.51 -17.97
N TRP A 224 1.42 -17.19 -18.08
CA TRP A 224 1.82 -16.38 -19.23
C TRP A 224 3.32 -16.45 -19.49
N ALA A 225 4.15 -16.35 -18.45
CA ALA A 225 5.60 -16.49 -18.55
C ALA A 225 6.08 -17.90 -18.99
N ARG A 226 5.16 -18.86 -19.12
CA ARG A 226 5.40 -20.23 -19.62
C ARG A 226 4.63 -20.57 -20.88
N GLY A 227 3.88 -19.62 -21.46
CA GLY A 227 3.00 -19.89 -22.60
C GLY A 227 1.90 -20.92 -22.30
N GLN A 228 1.39 -20.97 -21.06
CA GLN A 228 0.32 -21.91 -20.70
C GLN A 228 -1.06 -21.33 -21.00
N HIS A 229 -1.79 -21.94 -21.94
CA HIS A 229 -3.09 -21.46 -22.43
C HIS A 229 -4.28 -22.36 -22.03
N SER A 230 -4.06 -23.41 -21.24
CA SER A 230 -5.06 -24.44 -20.93
C SER A 230 -6.33 -23.95 -20.21
N TYR A 231 -6.32 -22.75 -19.64
CA TYR A 231 -7.42 -22.16 -18.86
C TYR A 231 -8.12 -21.00 -19.56
N ASP A 232 -7.87 -20.79 -20.86
CA ASP A 232 -8.56 -19.78 -21.66
C ASP A 232 -9.92 -20.30 -22.15
N LEU A 233 -11.00 -19.93 -21.46
CA LEU A 233 -12.38 -20.32 -21.78
C LEU A 233 -13.14 -19.21 -22.52
N GLY A 234 -12.41 -18.26 -23.10
CA GLY A 234 -12.94 -17.06 -23.75
C GLY A 234 -13.17 -15.88 -22.78
N PRO A 235 -13.12 -14.62 -23.27
CA PRO A 235 -13.00 -13.44 -22.42
C PRO A 235 -14.06 -13.29 -21.32
N TYR A 236 -15.32 -13.61 -21.62
CA TYR A 236 -16.43 -13.51 -20.66
C TYR A 236 -16.27 -14.49 -19.49
N HIS A 237 -16.02 -15.77 -19.79
CA HIS A 237 -15.78 -16.79 -18.77
C HIS A 237 -14.52 -16.48 -17.96
N ASN A 238 -13.45 -16.03 -18.61
CA ASN A 238 -12.20 -15.69 -17.94
C ASN A 238 -12.36 -14.52 -16.95
N LEU A 239 -13.11 -13.47 -17.33
CA LEU A 239 -13.48 -12.37 -16.44
C LEU A 239 -14.35 -12.85 -15.27
N GLN A 240 -15.40 -13.62 -15.54
CA GLN A 240 -16.30 -14.15 -14.50
C GLN A 240 -15.56 -15.09 -13.53
N ALA A 241 -14.65 -15.94 -14.04
CA ALA A 241 -13.81 -16.82 -13.24
C ALA A 241 -12.85 -16.06 -12.31
N ALA A 242 -12.35 -14.90 -12.73
CA ALA A 242 -11.38 -14.11 -11.96
C ALA A 242 -12.01 -13.06 -11.04
N LEU A 243 -13.20 -12.56 -11.34
CA LEU A 243 -13.83 -11.41 -10.68
C LEU A 243 -15.20 -11.71 -10.06
N GLY A 244 -15.82 -12.83 -10.42
CA GLY A 244 -17.17 -13.26 -10.01
C GLY A 244 -18.29 -12.72 -10.90
N PRO A 245 -19.56 -13.04 -10.62
CA PRO A 245 -20.69 -12.70 -11.48
C PRO A 245 -20.98 -11.19 -11.55
N ARG A 246 -20.55 -10.41 -10.56
CA ARG A 246 -20.73 -8.95 -10.50
C ARG A 246 -19.49 -8.19 -10.99
N TRP A 247 -18.73 -8.77 -11.93
CA TRP A 247 -17.41 -8.28 -12.34
C TRP A 247 -17.40 -6.85 -12.92
N VAL A 248 -18.52 -6.36 -13.47
CA VAL A 248 -18.63 -4.97 -13.94
C VAL A 248 -18.62 -3.99 -12.76
N LEU A 249 -19.40 -4.28 -11.71
CA LEU A 249 -19.66 -3.36 -10.60
C LEU A 249 -18.47 -3.22 -9.63
N VAL A 250 -17.63 -4.26 -9.52
CA VAL A 250 -16.45 -4.26 -8.62
C VAL A 250 -15.35 -3.28 -9.06
N TRP A 251 -15.37 -2.80 -10.30
CA TRP A 251 -14.48 -1.74 -10.76
C TRP A 251 -14.87 -0.36 -10.20
N LEU A 252 -16.16 -0.16 -9.90
CA LEU A 252 -16.69 1.09 -9.32
C LEU A 252 -16.63 1.10 -7.78
N TRP A 253 -16.81 -0.06 -7.15
CA TRP A 253 -16.79 -0.19 -5.69
C TRP A 253 -15.93 -1.40 -5.26
N PRO A 254 -14.69 -1.18 -4.76
CA PRO A 254 -13.74 -2.26 -4.49
C PRO A 254 -14.18 -3.20 -3.35
N PHE A 255 -15.06 -2.73 -2.47
CA PHE A 255 -15.62 -3.51 -1.37
C PHE A 255 -16.89 -4.28 -1.75
N LEU A 256 -17.30 -4.27 -3.03
CA LEU A 256 -18.50 -4.97 -3.47
C LEU A 256 -18.31 -6.49 -3.41
N ALA A 257 -19.23 -7.17 -2.74
CA ALA A 257 -19.26 -8.62 -2.70
C ALA A 257 -19.64 -9.18 -4.08
N SER A 258 -18.64 -9.68 -4.81
CA SER A 258 -18.79 -10.58 -5.95
C SER A 258 -18.18 -11.94 -5.54
N PRO A 259 -18.98 -13.00 -5.34
CA PRO A 259 -18.44 -14.32 -4.98
C PRO A 259 -17.60 -14.86 -6.14
N LEU A 260 -16.40 -15.38 -5.84
CA LEU A 260 -15.60 -16.06 -6.86
C LEU A 260 -16.22 -17.43 -7.14
N PRO A 261 -16.34 -17.86 -8.39
CA PRO A 261 -16.72 -19.23 -8.70
C PRO A 261 -15.58 -20.19 -8.35
N GLY A 262 -15.94 -21.36 -7.84
CA GLY A 262 -14.98 -22.41 -7.46
C GLY A 262 -14.32 -22.20 -6.09
N ASP A 263 -13.48 -23.15 -5.75
CA ASP A 263 -12.79 -23.33 -4.46
C ASP A 263 -11.34 -22.77 -4.46
N GLY A 264 -10.78 -22.55 -5.64
CA GLY A 264 -9.39 -22.13 -5.86
C GLY A 264 -8.40 -23.29 -6.00
N ILE A 265 -8.87 -24.53 -6.04
CA ILE A 265 -8.09 -25.76 -6.29
C ILE A 265 -8.55 -26.50 -7.55
N THR A 266 -9.82 -26.36 -7.92
CA THR A 266 -10.47 -26.95 -9.08
C THR A 266 -10.65 -25.88 -10.17
N PHE A 267 -10.19 -26.14 -11.39
CA PHE A 267 -10.30 -25.22 -12.53
C PHE A 267 -10.64 -26.00 -13.79
N GLN A 268 -11.63 -25.53 -14.55
CA GLN A 268 -11.93 -26.05 -15.88
C GLN A 268 -10.84 -25.65 -16.87
N THR A 269 -10.54 -26.56 -17.80
CA THR A 269 -9.63 -26.36 -18.93
C THR A 269 -10.38 -26.43 -20.26
N THR A 270 -9.75 -25.98 -21.34
CA THR A 270 -10.28 -26.10 -22.70
C THR A 270 -10.54 -27.56 -23.11
N ALA A 271 -9.74 -28.51 -22.61
CA ALA A 271 -9.93 -29.93 -22.86
C ALA A 271 -11.20 -30.48 -22.20
N ASP A 272 -11.51 -30.04 -20.97
CA ASP A 272 -12.72 -30.48 -20.25
C ASP A 272 -13.99 -30.02 -20.97
N VAL A 273 -14.00 -28.77 -21.47
CA VAL A 273 -15.13 -28.23 -22.23
C VAL A 273 -15.28 -28.93 -23.59
N GLY A 274 -14.18 -29.21 -24.28
CA GLY A 274 -14.19 -29.93 -25.56
C GLY A 274 -14.78 -31.34 -25.44
N LEU A 275 -14.49 -32.06 -24.36
CA LEU A 275 -15.04 -33.39 -24.07
C LEU A 275 -16.52 -33.39 -23.68
N MET A 276 -17.09 -32.25 -23.28
CA MET A 276 -18.53 -32.13 -23.00
C MET A 276 -19.35 -31.72 -24.23
N ALA A 277 -18.69 -31.34 -25.33
CA ALA A 277 -19.33 -30.91 -26.58
C ALA A 277 -19.31 -32.00 -27.67
N SER A 278 -18.69 -33.15 -27.39
CA SER A 278 -18.51 -34.31 -28.28
C SER A 278 -19.32 -35.52 -27.82
#